data_AF-A0A372LFY2-F1
#
_entry.id   AF-A0A372LFY2-F1
#
_cell.length_a   1.000
_cell.length_b   1.000
_cell.length_c   1.000
_cell.angle_alpha   90.00
_cell.angle_beta   90.00
_cell.angle_gamma   90.00
#
_symmetry.space_group_name_H-M   'P 1'
#
loop_
_entity.id
_entity.type
_entity.pdbx_description
1 polymer ?
#
loop_
_entity_poly.entity_id
_entity_poly.type
_entity_poly.pdbx_seq_one_letter_code
_entity_poly.pdbx_strand_id
1 'polypeptide(L)' 'MTTMTTITFANNQKELDRKIEQITQDHERLNPESTVELSFLNPKLEEIHFLPHHTTQLLIGIRIVANDDK' A
#
# COMPACT_ATOMS: atom_id res chain seq x y z
N MET A 1 3.87 14.21 -10.31
CA MET A 1 3.48 13.49 -9.08
C MET A 1 2.06 12.98 -9.24
N THR A 2 1.87 11.67 -9.19
CA THR A 2 0.55 11.04 -9.31
C THR A 2 0.19 10.41 -7.96
N THR A 3 -1.04 10.64 -7.49
CA THR A 3 -1.53 10.07 -6.23
C THR A 3 -2.74 9.18 -6.52
N MET A 4 -2.73 7.98 -5.96
CA MET A 4 -3.79 6.98 -6.10
C MET A 4 -4.14 6.42 -4.73
N THR A 5 -5.32 5.83 -4.60
CA THR A 5 -5.74 5.13 -3.38
C THR A 5 -6.26 3.75 -3.72
N THR A 6 -5.82 2.75 -2.96
CA THR A 6 -6.25 1.36 -3.11
C THR A 6 -6.90 0.90 -1.80
N ILE A 7 -8.08 0.30 -1.92
CA ILE A 7 -8.73 -0.40 -0.81
C ILE A 7 -8.23 -1.84 -0.84
N THR A 8 -7.75 -2.32 0.30
CA THR A 8 -7.37 -3.71 0.49
C THR A 8 -7.93 -4.24 1.79
N PHE A 9 -7.85 -5.55 1.98
CA PHE A 9 -8.37 -6.25 3.14
C PHE A 9 -7.29 -7.18 3.66
N ALA A 10 -7.19 -7.39 4.97
CA ALA A 10 -6.29 -8.39 5.52
C ALA A 10 -6.87 -8.97 6.81
N ASN A 11 -6.66 -10.27 7.00
CA ASN A 11 -7.10 -10.97 8.22
C ASN A 11 -5.96 -11.14 9.24
N ASN A 12 -4.71 -10.92 8.82
CA ASN A 12 -3.52 -10.99 9.66
C ASN A 12 -2.37 -10.20 9.02
N GLN A 13 -1.30 -9.99 9.80
CA GLN A 13 -0.12 -9.24 9.37
C GLN A 13 0.54 -9.85 8.14
N LYS A 14 0.67 -11.19 8.08
CA LYS A 14 1.31 -11.87 6.94
C LYS A 14 0.56 -11.63 5.63
N GLU A 15 -0.77 -11.64 5.67
CA GLU A 15 -1.61 -11.33 4.51
C GLU A 15 -1.47 -9.85 4.09
N LEU A 16 -1.41 -8.95 5.07
CA LEU A 16 -1.15 -7.54 4.83
C LEU A 16 0.20 -7.31 4.16
N ASP A 17 1.28 -7.86 4.71
CA ASP A 17 2.64 -7.72 4.18
C ASP A 17 2.72 -8.17 2.72
N ARG A 18 2.14 -9.34 2.42
CA ARG A 18 2.08 -9.86 1.05
C ARG A 18 1.30 -8.92 0.11
N LYS A 19 0.21 -8.33 0.58
CA LYS A 19 -0.61 -7.41 -0.22
C LYS A 19 0.11 -6.08 -0.46
N ILE A 20 0.85 -5.58 0.52
CA ILE A 20 1.71 -4.40 0.39
C ILE A 20 2.77 -4.65 -0.67
N GLU A 21 3.50 -5.76 -0.56
CA GLU A 21 4.54 -6.13 -1.52
C GLU A 21 3.99 -6.22 -2.94
N GLN A 22 2.83 -6.87 -3.11
CA GLN A 22 2.19 -7.00 -4.41
C GLN A 22 1.76 -5.64 -4.98
N ILE A 23 1.15 -4.77 -4.17
CA ILE A 23 0.78 -3.41 -4.59
C ILE A 23 2.03 -2.64 -5.03
N THR A 24 3.11 -2.67 -4.25
CA THR A 24 4.36 -1.99 -4.59
C THR A 24 4.91 -2.48 -5.93
N GLN A 25 5.08 -3.80 -6.09
CA GLN A 25 5.64 -4.39 -7.31
C GLN A 25 4.78 -4.11 -8.55
N ASP A 26 3.46 -4.15 -8.44
CA ASP A 26 2.57 -3.83 -9.55
C ASP A 26 2.73 -2.37 -9.99
N HIS A 27 2.83 -1.44 -9.04
CA HIS A 27 3.03 -0.03 -9.36
C HIS A 27 4.44 0.29 -9.86
N GLU A 28 5.49 -0.33 -9.31
CA GLU A 28 6.87 -0.17 -9.80
C GLU A 28 7.01 -0.69 -11.24
N ARG A 29 6.41 -1.85 -11.54
CA ARG A 29 6.42 -2.41 -12.90
C ARG A 29 5.71 -1.51 -13.91
N LEU A 30 4.64 -0.83 -13.50
CA LEU A 30 3.91 0.11 -14.35
C LEU A 30 4.59 1.49 -14.46
N ASN A 31 5.49 1.82 -13.52
CA ASN A 31 6.16 3.12 -13.45
C ASN A 31 7.66 2.93 -13.21
N PRO A 32 8.41 2.34 -14.15
CA PRO A 32 9.80 1.91 -13.95
C PRO A 32 10.78 3.06 -13.68
N GLU A 33 10.44 4.29 -14.08
CA GLU A 33 11.25 5.51 -13.88
C GLU A 33 10.75 6.35 -12.70
N SER A 34 9.94 5.76 -11.81
CA SER A 34 9.35 6.46 -10.67
C SER A 34 9.55 5.67 -9.39
N THR A 35 9.68 6.41 -8.29
CA THR A 35 9.63 5.84 -6.94
C THR A 35 8.18 5.70 -6.49
N VAL A 36 7.84 4.54 -5.96
CA VAL A 36 6.51 4.24 -5.39
C VAL A 36 6.60 4.35 -3.87
N GLU A 37 5.84 5.27 -3.29
CA GLU A 37 5.71 5.44 -1.85
C GLU A 37 4.30 5.03 -1.40
N LEU A 38 4.24 4.23 -0.33
CA LEU A 38 2.97 3.80 0.27
C LEU A 38 2.70 4.52 1.59
N SER A 39 1.43 4.78 1.86
CA SER A 39 0.96 5.42 3.09
C SER A 39 -0.34 4.79 3.58
N PHE A 40 -0.45 4.51 4.88
CA PHE A 40 -1.66 3.98 5.49
C PHE A 40 -2.58 5.15 5.86
N LEU A 41 -3.69 5.27 5.14
CA LEU A 41 -4.62 6.39 5.31
C LEU A 41 -5.63 6.08 6.41
N ASN A 42 -6.20 4.88 6.41
CA ASN A 42 -7.15 4.43 7.43
C ASN A 42 -7.25 2.89 7.49
N PRO A 43 -7.14 2.28 8.69
CA PRO A 43 -6.50 2.82 9.89
C PRO A 43 -5.04 3.23 9.65
N LYS A 44 -4.43 3.98 10.57
CA LYS A 44 -2.97 4.22 10.54
C LYS A 44 -2.24 2.91 10.82
N LEU A 45 -0.99 2.79 10.34
CA LEU A 45 -0.21 1.54 10.45
C LEU A 45 -0.13 1.03 11.91
N GLU A 46 0.08 1.95 12.86
CA GLU A 46 0.15 1.68 14.30
C GLU A 46 -1.19 1.30 14.95
N GLU A 47 -2.31 1.57 14.28
CA GLU A 47 -3.67 1.28 14.74
C GLU A 47 -4.23 -0.02 14.13
N ILE A 48 -3.46 -0.70 13.28
CA ILE A 48 -3.87 -1.96 12.66
C ILE A 48 -3.84 -3.06 13.72
N HIS A 49 -5.02 -3.52 14.10
CA HIS A 49 -5.20 -4.65 15.01
C HIS A 49 -6.02 -5.75 14.34
N PHE A 50 -5.41 -6.92 14.18
CA PHE A 50 -6.09 -8.09 13.65
C PHE A 50 -6.78 -8.86 14.76
N LEU A 51 -8.11 -9.00 14.64
CA LEU A 51 -8.91 -9.80 15.56
C LEU A 51 -9.25 -11.16 14.91
N PRO A 52 -9.28 -12.26 15.68
CA PRO A 52 -9.75 -13.54 15.19
C PRO A 52 -11.15 -13.40 14.57
N HIS A 53 -11.35 -13.95 13.37
CA HIS A 53 -12.63 -13.93 12.64
C HIS A 53 -13.11 -12.56 12.15
N HIS A 54 -12.25 -11.53 12.15
CA HIS A 54 -12.55 -10.23 11.54
C HIS A 54 -11.60 -9.92 10.39
N THR A 55 -12.17 -9.43 9.29
CA THR A 55 -11.39 -8.87 8.19
C THR A 55 -11.18 -7.38 8.43
N THR A 56 -9.92 -6.94 8.45
CA THR A 56 -9.58 -5.52 8.55
C THR A 56 -9.56 -4.92 7.14
N GLN A 57 -10.35 -3.88 6.90
CA GLN A 57 -10.28 -3.08 5.69
C GLN A 57 -9.22 -1.98 5.85
N LEU A 58 -8.42 -1.78 4.81
CA LEU A 58 -7.29 -0.86 4.80
C LEU A 58 -7.39 0.04 3.56
N LEU A 59 -7.27 1.34 3.77
CA LEU A 59 -7.12 2.33 2.71
C LEU A 59 -5.65 2.72 2.62
N ILE A 60 -5.02 2.38 1.50
CA ILE A 60 -3.61 2.66 1.23
C ILE A 60 -3.52 3.76 0.18
N GLY A 61 -2.82 4.84 0.52
CA GLY A 61 -2.42 5.90 -0.41
C GLY A 61 -1.12 5.51 -1.09
N ILE A 62 -1.09 5.64 -2.41
CA ILE A 62 0.03 5.32 -3.27
C ILE A 62 0.47 6.61 -3.95
N ARG A 63 1.74 6.95 -3.82
CA ARG A 63 2.33 8.14 -4.40
C ARG A 63 3.43 7.73 -5.35
N ILE A 64 3.28 8.13 -6.61
CA ILE A 64 4.24 7.89 -7.67
C ILE A 64 4.99 9.21 -7.89
N VAL A 65 6.27 9.21 -7.53
CA VAL A 65 7.19 10.33 -7.66
C VAL A 65 8.09 10.01 -8.84
N ALA A 66 8.06 10.82 -9.89
CA ALA A 66 9.01 10.67 -10.99
C ALA A 66 10.41 10.84 -10.42
N ASN A 67 11.32 9.93 -10.79
CA ASN A 67 12.72 10.16 -10.49
C ASN A 67 13.17 11.26 -11.44
N ASP A 68 13.23 12.49 -10.94
CA ASP A 68 13.87 13.62 -11.62
C ASP A 68 15.40 13.40 -11.63
N ASP A 69 15.85 12.28 -12.21
CA ASP A 69 17.23 12.14 -12.64
C ASP A 69 17.32 12.67 -14.09
N LYS A 70 18.02 13.81 -14.16
CA LYS A 70 18.46 14.57 -15.34
C LYS A 70 19.02 13.74 -16.49
#